data_AF-A0A381XXI9-F1
#
_entry.id   AF-A0A381XXI9-F1
#
_cell.length_a   1.000
_cell.length_b   1.000
_cell.length_c   1.000
_cell.angle_alpha   90.00
_cell.angle_beta   90.00
_cell.angle_gamma   90.00
#
_symmetry.space_group_name_H-M   'P 1'
#
loop_
_entity.id
_entity.type
_entity.pdbx_description
1 polymer ?
#
loop_
_entity_poly.entity_id
_entity_poly.type
_entity_poly.pdbx_seq_one_letter_code
_entity_poly.pdbx_strand_id
1 'polypeptide(L)'
;MEKLNSESQESNENHWITYQGHQGSGVDKHIVLVSGDEEYRSEEALPMLAKILAIRHGFKCTVLFAIDTETGIINPENQTSIPGLHHLETADMMILFTRFRELPDQQMKYIIDYTNQGKPIMGLRTATHAFNYTRNLQSPYAKYDFKNEDFSGGYGRQVLGETWINHHGHHGKESARGIINEEMATHPILQSVQDIWGPSDVYTVNKLTGDAQVLVWGQVLVGMEPSDTPNPDKPKMPLAWIKTYTGDARKTSRVFCTTMGASVDLENEG
;
A
#
# COMPACT_ATOMS: atom_id res chain seq x y z
N MET A 1 44.80 24.76 -0.81
CA MET A 1 45.02 23.45 -0.18
C MET A 1 43.85 23.23 0.77
N GLU A 2 42.82 22.54 0.30
CA GLU A 2 42.03 21.58 1.08
C GLU A 2 41.16 20.86 0.06
N LYS A 3 41.49 19.58 -0.14
CA LYS A 3 40.84 18.70 -1.09
C LYS A 3 39.44 18.41 -0.55
N LEU A 4 38.42 18.95 -1.22
CA LEU A 4 37.09 18.37 -1.15
C LEU A 4 37.21 16.94 -1.69
N ASN A 5 37.02 15.98 -0.78
CA ASN A 5 37.01 14.56 -1.08
C ASN A 5 36.06 14.29 -2.25
N SER A 6 36.63 13.79 -3.33
CA SER A 6 35.92 13.05 -4.35
C SER A 6 35.41 11.76 -3.71
N GLU A 7 34.21 11.81 -3.16
CA GLU A 7 33.42 10.58 -3.05
C GLU A 7 33.18 10.13 -4.49
N SER A 8 33.78 8.98 -4.83
CA SER A 8 33.46 8.24 -6.03
C SER A 8 31.95 8.08 -6.12
N GLN A 9 31.33 8.65 -7.16
CA GLN A 9 30.03 8.19 -7.62
C GLN A 9 30.21 6.73 -8.06
N GLU A 10 30.10 5.79 -7.12
CA GLU A 10 29.61 4.46 -7.47
C GLU A 10 28.25 4.69 -8.14
N SER A 11 28.10 4.21 -9.37
CA SER A 11 26.78 4.01 -9.95
C SER A 11 25.95 3.27 -8.91
N ASN A 12 24.88 3.89 -8.43
CA ASN A 12 23.99 3.22 -7.49
C ASN A 12 23.20 2.18 -8.31
N GLU A 13 23.83 1.02 -8.56
CA GLU A 13 23.35 -0.12 -9.34
C GLU A 13 22.16 -0.84 -8.68
N ASN A 14 21.65 -0.31 -7.56
CA ASN A 14 20.56 -0.88 -6.82
C ASN A 14 19.24 -0.31 -7.30
N HIS A 15 18.36 -1.19 -7.78
CA HIS A 15 17.01 -0.86 -8.28
C HIS A 15 16.00 -0.44 -7.18
N TRP A 16 16.47 0.10 -6.06
CA TRP A 16 15.66 0.53 -4.91
C TRP A 16 16.30 1.75 -4.24
N ILE A 17 15.50 2.47 -3.46
CA ILE A 17 15.97 3.63 -2.68
C ILE A 17 15.89 3.28 -1.19
N THR A 18 16.90 3.69 -0.41
CA THR A 18 16.85 3.61 1.05
C THR A 18 16.99 4.99 1.68
N TYR A 19 16.05 5.34 2.55
CA TYR A 19 16.11 6.49 3.43
C TYR A 19 16.44 6.01 4.84
N GLN A 20 17.49 6.58 5.43
CA GLN A 20 17.89 6.25 6.79
C GLN A 20 17.38 7.33 7.75
N GLY A 21 16.45 6.95 8.63
CA GLY A 21 16.06 7.76 9.77
C GLY A 21 17.03 7.59 10.94
N HIS A 22 17.18 8.65 11.75
CA HIS A 22 18.13 8.69 12.86
C HIS A 22 17.54 9.20 14.18
N GLN A 23 16.32 9.72 14.17
CA GLN A 23 15.65 10.31 15.34
C GLN A 23 14.14 10.05 15.29
N GLY A 24 13.54 9.74 16.44
CA GLY A 24 12.11 9.47 16.56
C GLY A 24 11.80 8.07 17.08
N SER A 25 10.52 7.72 17.16
CA SER A 25 10.05 6.43 17.70
C SER A 25 10.32 5.23 16.79
N GLY A 26 10.70 5.47 15.54
CA GLY A 26 11.01 4.46 14.53
C GLY A 26 12.49 4.09 14.40
N VAL A 27 13.37 4.63 15.26
CA VAL A 27 14.79 4.25 15.26
C VAL A 27 14.92 2.73 15.43
N ASP A 28 15.88 2.14 14.73
CA ASP A 28 16.14 0.70 14.63
C ASP A 28 14.98 -0.14 14.05
N LYS A 29 13.96 0.51 13.49
CA LYS A 29 12.87 -0.15 12.76
C LYS A 29 12.99 0.02 11.26
N HIS A 30 12.76 -1.08 10.53
CA HIS A 30 12.85 -1.11 9.07
C HIS A 30 11.48 -1.31 8.44
N ILE A 31 11.06 -0.35 7.62
CA ILE A 31 9.86 -0.43 6.79
C ILE A 31 10.27 -0.68 5.35
N VAL A 32 9.70 -1.69 4.72
CA VAL A 32 9.85 -1.93 3.27
C VAL A 32 8.56 -1.51 2.58
N LEU A 33 8.67 -0.62 1.61
CA LEU A 33 7.58 -0.09 0.83
C LEU A 33 7.67 -0.68 -0.59
N VAL A 34 6.68 -1.45 -0.99
CA VAL A 34 6.66 -2.22 -2.24
C VAL A 34 5.73 -1.53 -3.23
N SER A 35 6.30 -0.85 -4.23
CA SER A 35 5.57 -0.19 -5.31
C SER A 35 5.35 -1.14 -6.50
N GLY A 36 4.38 -0.82 -7.36
CA GLY A 36 4.04 -1.63 -8.53
C GLY A 36 2.59 -1.42 -8.96
N ASP A 37 2.14 -0.18 -8.87
CA ASP A 37 0.85 0.31 -9.33
C ASP A 37 1.10 1.53 -10.22
N GLU A 38 0.66 1.40 -11.47
CA GLU A 38 0.73 2.38 -12.54
C GLU A 38 -0.44 3.38 -12.54
N GLU A 39 -1.59 2.97 -12.02
CA GLU A 39 -2.84 3.73 -12.09
C GLU A 39 -2.82 4.95 -11.16
N TYR A 40 -2.29 4.76 -9.95
CA TYR A 40 -2.25 5.74 -8.86
C TYR A 40 -0.82 6.12 -8.46
N ARG A 41 0.15 5.76 -9.31
CA ARG A 41 1.55 6.22 -9.27
C ARG A 41 2.25 5.88 -7.96
N SER A 42 2.24 4.61 -7.59
CA SER A 42 2.92 4.11 -6.38
C SER A 42 4.42 4.44 -6.34
N GLU A 43 5.09 4.51 -7.49
CA GLU A 43 6.50 4.88 -7.63
C GLU A 43 6.78 6.36 -7.31
N GLU A 44 5.75 7.20 -7.27
CA GLU A 44 5.82 8.59 -6.80
C GLU A 44 5.41 8.68 -5.33
N ALA A 45 4.31 7.99 -4.97
CA ALA A 45 3.73 8.03 -3.64
C ALA A 45 4.65 7.44 -2.55
N LEU A 46 5.21 6.26 -2.78
CA LEU A 46 5.98 5.55 -1.75
C LEU A 46 7.32 6.22 -1.41
N PRO A 47 8.10 6.80 -2.35
CA PRO A 47 9.25 7.61 -2.00
C PRO A 47 8.93 8.83 -1.12
N MET A 48 7.81 9.52 -1.41
CA MET A 48 7.34 10.64 -0.57
C MET A 48 7.02 10.16 0.85
N LEU A 49 6.20 9.12 0.97
CA LEU A 49 5.83 8.54 2.26
C LEU A 49 7.06 8.03 3.04
N ALA A 50 7.95 7.30 2.37
CA ALA A 50 9.18 6.79 2.98
C ALA A 50 10.07 7.91 3.52
N LYS A 51 10.19 9.03 2.79
CA LYS A 51 10.95 10.19 3.24
C LYS A 51 10.33 10.84 4.48
N ILE A 52 8.99 10.94 4.53
CA ILE A 52 8.27 11.44 5.72
C ILE A 52 8.54 10.52 6.91
N LEU A 53 8.35 9.20 6.74
CA LEU A 53 8.58 8.20 7.78
C LEU A 53 10.02 8.22 8.31
N ALA A 54 11.00 8.31 7.42
CA ALA A 54 12.41 8.35 7.80
C ALA A 54 12.79 9.65 8.51
N ILE A 55 12.43 10.81 7.95
CA ILE A 55 12.85 12.12 8.46
C ILE A 55 12.10 12.52 9.72
N ARG A 56 10.78 12.30 9.79
CA ARG A 56 9.96 12.76 10.91
C ARG A 56 9.85 11.73 12.04
N HIS A 57 9.99 10.44 11.72
CA HIS A 57 9.76 9.37 12.68
C HIS A 57 10.96 8.44 12.90
N GLY A 58 12.03 8.54 12.11
CA GLY A 58 13.30 7.85 12.37
C GLY A 58 13.39 6.44 11.82
N PHE A 59 12.40 5.99 11.05
CA PHE A 59 12.44 4.67 10.42
C PHE A 59 13.56 4.57 9.38
N LYS A 60 14.17 3.39 9.26
CA LYS A 60 14.81 3.00 8.00
C LYS A 60 13.70 2.64 7.02
N CYS A 61 13.68 3.24 5.85
CA CYS A 61 12.70 2.96 4.82
C CYS A 61 13.40 2.50 3.53
N THR A 62 13.05 1.33 3.01
CA THR A 62 13.51 0.87 1.69
C THR A 62 12.32 0.81 0.75
N VAL A 63 12.39 1.55 -0.36
CA VAL A 63 11.36 1.60 -1.39
C VAL A 63 11.78 0.75 -2.58
N LEU A 64 10.97 -0.26 -2.88
CA LEU A 64 11.14 -1.18 -4.01
C LEU A 64 10.22 -0.75 -5.14
N PHE A 65 10.67 -0.93 -6.38
CA PHE A 65 9.96 -0.52 -7.57
C PHE A 65 9.71 -1.69 -8.51
N ALA A 66 8.66 -1.56 -9.33
CA ALA A 66 8.57 -2.35 -10.55
C ALA A 66 9.61 -1.86 -11.55
N ILE A 67 10.41 -2.78 -12.09
CA ILE A 67 11.60 -2.47 -12.91
C ILE A 67 11.51 -3.21 -14.24
N ASP A 68 11.70 -2.50 -15.33
CA ASP A 68 11.93 -3.10 -16.64
C ASP A 68 13.25 -3.88 -16.63
N THR A 69 13.19 -5.18 -16.84
CA THR A 69 14.36 -6.06 -16.69
C THR A 69 15.39 -5.92 -17.81
N GLU A 70 15.02 -5.33 -18.94
CA GLU A 70 15.93 -5.13 -20.08
C GLU A 70 16.72 -3.83 -19.91
N THR A 71 16.05 -2.79 -19.41
CA THR A 71 16.62 -1.43 -19.32
C THR A 71 17.09 -1.05 -17.92
N GLY A 72 16.60 -1.72 -16.88
CA GLY A 72 16.86 -1.37 -15.47
C GLY A 72 16.11 -0.12 -14.99
N ILE A 73 15.20 0.42 -15.79
CA ILE A 73 14.44 1.64 -15.48
C ILE A 73 13.16 1.29 -14.72
N ILE A 74 12.73 2.17 -13.81
CA ILE A 74 11.42 2.06 -13.15
C ILE A 74 10.33 2.04 -14.20
N ASN A 75 9.54 0.98 -14.20
CA ASN A 75 8.41 0.80 -15.09
C ASN A 75 7.23 0.25 -14.29
N PRO A 76 6.29 1.10 -13.85
CA PRO A 76 5.15 0.66 -13.06
C PRO A 76 4.18 -0.25 -13.85
N GLU A 77 4.25 -0.28 -15.18
CA GLU A 77 3.49 -1.22 -16.01
C GLU A 77 4.08 -2.64 -15.98
N ASN A 78 5.33 -2.80 -15.52
CA ASN A 78 5.94 -4.13 -15.45
C ASN A 78 5.34 -4.95 -14.29
N GLN A 79 4.53 -5.94 -14.65
CA GLN A 79 3.84 -6.80 -13.70
C GLN A 79 4.70 -7.94 -13.13
N THR A 80 5.92 -8.15 -13.64
CA THR A 80 6.68 -9.40 -13.40
C THR A 80 8.06 -9.18 -12.77
N SER A 81 8.38 -7.97 -12.30
CA SER A 81 9.70 -7.74 -11.70
C SER A 81 9.68 -6.62 -10.66
N ILE A 82 9.96 -6.98 -9.41
CA ILE A 82 10.26 -6.06 -8.31
C ILE A 82 11.54 -6.58 -7.61
N PRO A 83 12.74 -6.13 -8.03
CA PRO A 83 13.98 -6.47 -7.36
C PRO A 83 14.03 -5.90 -5.93
N GLY A 84 14.85 -6.51 -5.07
CA GLY A 84 15.05 -6.05 -3.68
C GLY A 84 14.04 -6.62 -2.66
N LEU A 85 13.09 -7.48 -3.06
CA LEU A 85 12.11 -8.08 -2.16
C LEU A 85 12.71 -8.89 -0.99
N HIS A 86 13.96 -9.34 -1.09
CA HIS A 86 14.71 -9.97 0.01
C HIS A 86 14.84 -9.06 1.24
N HIS A 87 14.74 -7.73 1.09
CA HIS A 87 14.70 -6.81 2.23
C HIS A 87 13.54 -7.08 3.20
N LEU A 88 12.45 -7.69 2.72
CA LEU A 88 11.32 -8.10 3.57
C LEU A 88 11.72 -9.10 4.65
N GLU A 89 12.75 -9.92 4.44
CA GLU A 89 13.19 -10.90 5.44
C GLU A 89 13.56 -10.23 6.78
N THR A 90 14.12 -9.02 6.72
CA THR A 90 14.56 -8.25 7.88
C THR A 90 13.62 -7.12 8.28
N ALA A 91 12.61 -6.80 7.46
CA ALA A 91 11.69 -5.70 7.72
C ALA A 91 10.86 -5.92 8.99
N ASP A 92 10.56 -4.86 9.72
CA ASP A 92 9.59 -4.81 10.82
C ASP A 92 8.17 -4.56 10.31
N MET A 93 8.00 -3.85 9.18
CA MET A 93 6.71 -3.53 8.56
C MET A 93 6.79 -3.59 7.03
N MET A 94 5.73 -4.08 6.38
CA MET A 94 5.55 -3.98 4.93
C MET A 94 4.43 -3.00 4.60
N ILE A 95 4.71 -2.05 3.70
CA ILE A 95 3.70 -1.23 3.03
C ILE A 95 3.59 -1.74 1.59
N LEU A 96 2.43 -2.25 1.22
CA LEU A 96 2.15 -2.79 -0.11
C LEU A 96 1.27 -1.81 -0.89
N PHE A 97 1.75 -1.40 -2.05
CA PHE A 97 1.00 -0.58 -2.99
C PHE A 97 1.30 -1.06 -4.41
N THR A 98 0.71 -2.20 -4.75
CA THR A 98 0.90 -2.91 -6.01
C THR A 98 -0.45 -3.22 -6.63
N ARG A 99 -0.48 -3.37 -7.95
CA ARG A 99 -1.68 -3.71 -8.70
C ARG A 99 -1.42 -4.82 -9.71
N PHE A 100 -2.24 -5.87 -9.69
CA PHE A 100 -2.21 -6.91 -10.73
C PHE A 100 -0.82 -7.49 -11.07
N ARG A 101 0.06 -7.58 -10.08
CA ARG A 101 1.36 -8.20 -10.28
C ARG A 101 1.20 -9.71 -10.46
N GLU A 102 2.06 -10.29 -11.29
CA GLU A 102 2.28 -11.73 -11.33
C GLU A 102 3.79 -11.94 -11.31
N LEU A 103 4.37 -11.77 -10.13
CA LEU A 103 5.81 -11.84 -9.96
C LEU A 103 6.27 -13.31 -10.07
N PRO A 104 7.51 -13.55 -10.49
CA PRO A 104 8.12 -14.87 -10.41
C PRO A 104 8.01 -15.46 -9.00
N ASP A 105 7.86 -16.78 -8.91
CA ASP A 105 7.65 -17.48 -7.63
C ASP A 105 8.71 -17.13 -6.57
N GLN A 106 9.96 -16.94 -6.98
CA GLN A 106 11.05 -16.54 -6.08
C GLN A 106 10.82 -15.16 -5.46
N GLN A 107 10.23 -14.22 -6.20
CA GLN A 107 9.89 -12.88 -5.70
C GLN A 107 8.63 -12.93 -4.82
N MET A 108 7.59 -13.63 -5.27
CA MET A 108 6.35 -13.81 -4.49
C MET A 108 6.61 -14.46 -3.13
N LYS A 109 7.59 -15.38 -3.06
CA LYS A 109 8.00 -16.03 -1.82
C LYS A 109 8.30 -15.01 -0.70
N TYR A 110 9.02 -13.94 -0.98
CA TYR A 110 9.36 -12.94 0.04
C TYR A 110 8.13 -12.23 0.61
N ILE A 111 7.16 -11.88 -0.25
CA ILE A 111 5.92 -11.23 0.17
C ILE A 111 5.07 -12.18 1.04
N ILE A 112 4.95 -13.43 0.60
CA ILE A 112 4.12 -14.43 1.29
C ILE A 112 4.77 -14.89 2.60
N ASP A 113 6.10 -15.08 2.62
CA ASP A 113 6.83 -15.37 3.85
C ASP A 113 6.67 -14.24 4.85
N TYR A 114 6.85 -12.98 4.43
CA TYR A 114 6.63 -11.81 5.29
C TYR A 114 5.20 -11.81 5.85
N THR A 115 4.22 -12.01 4.98
CA THR A 115 2.78 -12.02 5.34
C THR A 115 2.48 -13.08 6.41
N ASN A 116 3.20 -14.21 6.40
CA ASN A 116 3.07 -15.30 7.36
C ASN A 116 3.92 -15.12 8.64
N GLN A 117 4.75 -14.08 8.76
CA GLN A 117 5.61 -13.87 9.94
C GLN A 117 4.89 -13.26 11.15
N GLY A 118 3.63 -12.82 11.02
CA GLY A 118 2.91 -12.13 12.09
C GLY A 118 3.31 -10.66 12.26
N LYS A 119 4.02 -10.09 11.29
CA LYS A 119 4.49 -8.71 11.32
C LYS A 119 3.44 -7.75 10.73
N PRO A 120 3.45 -6.46 11.12
CA PRO A 120 2.50 -5.47 10.61
C PRO A 120 2.50 -5.31 9.07
N ILE A 121 1.31 -5.21 8.49
CA ILE A 121 1.09 -4.98 7.06
C ILE A 121 0.22 -3.74 6.86
N MET A 122 0.59 -2.90 5.91
CA MET A 122 -0.25 -1.80 5.42
C MET A 122 -0.53 -1.97 3.93
N GLY A 123 -1.80 -2.03 3.56
CA GLY A 123 -2.23 -2.01 2.16
C GLY A 123 -2.73 -0.62 1.77
N LEU A 124 -2.26 -0.12 0.63
CA LEU A 124 -2.72 1.15 0.04
C LEU A 124 -3.42 0.88 -1.29
N ARG A 125 -4.51 1.62 -1.55
CA ARG A 125 -5.25 1.59 -2.82
C ARG A 125 -5.49 0.18 -3.36
N THR A 126 -4.77 -0.13 -4.41
CA THR A 126 -4.92 -1.27 -5.29
C THR A 126 -4.26 -2.52 -4.74
N ALA A 127 -3.64 -2.45 -3.55
CA ALA A 127 -3.19 -3.63 -2.81
C ALA A 127 -4.34 -4.61 -2.51
N THR A 128 -5.59 -4.13 -2.48
CA THR A 128 -6.81 -4.97 -2.48
C THR A 128 -6.88 -5.94 -3.67
N HIS A 129 -6.18 -5.65 -4.76
CA HIS A 129 -6.02 -6.50 -5.93
C HIS A 129 -4.57 -6.53 -6.39
N ALA A 130 -3.67 -6.73 -5.43
CA ALA A 130 -2.23 -6.73 -5.63
C ALA A 130 -1.75 -7.72 -6.69
N PHE A 131 -2.40 -8.89 -6.80
CA PHE A 131 -1.95 -10.00 -7.64
C PHE A 131 -3.02 -10.48 -8.61
N ASN A 132 -2.61 -10.78 -9.84
CA ASN A 132 -3.47 -11.27 -10.92
C ASN A 132 -2.73 -12.34 -11.71
N TYR A 133 -3.06 -13.61 -11.48
CA TYR A 133 -2.45 -14.75 -12.14
C TYR A 133 -3.21 -15.11 -13.41
N THR A 134 -2.56 -14.83 -14.54
CA THR A 134 -3.05 -15.16 -15.88
C THR A 134 -2.04 -15.95 -16.71
N ARG A 135 -0.75 -15.89 -16.35
CA ARG A 135 0.35 -16.51 -17.10
C ARG A 135 0.77 -17.86 -16.52
N ASN A 136 0.96 -17.96 -15.20
CA ASN A 136 1.42 -19.15 -14.49
C ASN A 136 0.39 -19.63 -13.45
N LEU A 137 -0.70 -20.23 -13.95
CA LEU A 137 -1.79 -20.75 -13.11
C LEU A 137 -1.38 -21.94 -12.22
N GLN A 138 -0.23 -22.55 -12.48
CA GLN A 138 0.32 -23.66 -11.67
C GLN A 138 1.27 -23.16 -10.58
N SER A 139 1.51 -21.84 -10.49
CA SER A 139 2.29 -21.26 -9.41
C SER A 139 1.70 -21.67 -8.05
N PRO A 140 2.54 -22.02 -7.05
CA PRO A 140 2.06 -22.24 -5.68
C PRO A 140 1.42 -21.00 -5.07
N TYR A 141 1.63 -19.82 -5.67
CA TYR A 141 1.10 -18.54 -5.25
C TYR A 141 -0.15 -18.11 -6.05
N ALA A 142 -0.60 -18.88 -7.05
CA ALA A 142 -1.78 -18.54 -7.85
C ALA A 142 -3.06 -18.39 -7.00
N LYS A 143 -3.11 -19.02 -5.81
CA LYS A 143 -4.21 -18.81 -4.84
C LYS A 143 -4.37 -17.35 -4.37
N TYR A 144 -3.32 -16.54 -4.49
CA TYR A 144 -3.33 -15.13 -4.08
C TYR A 144 -3.91 -14.18 -5.14
N ASP A 145 -4.27 -14.70 -6.31
CA ASP A 145 -5.02 -14.00 -7.35
C ASP A 145 -6.27 -13.33 -6.79
N PHE A 146 -6.49 -12.05 -7.12
CA PHE A 146 -7.58 -11.24 -6.59
C PHE A 146 -9.00 -11.76 -6.89
N LYS A 147 -9.15 -12.65 -7.88
CA LYS A 147 -10.39 -13.34 -8.28
C LYS A 147 -10.42 -14.81 -7.87
N ASN A 148 -9.44 -15.29 -7.08
CA ASN A 148 -9.43 -16.68 -6.66
C ASN A 148 -10.72 -17.06 -5.93
N GLU A 149 -11.29 -18.22 -6.25
CA GLU A 149 -12.55 -18.69 -5.66
C GLU A 149 -12.33 -19.46 -4.34
N ASP A 150 -11.31 -20.33 -4.30
CA ASP A 150 -11.00 -21.16 -3.13
C ASP A 150 -10.47 -20.33 -1.95
N PHE A 151 -9.46 -19.51 -2.22
CA PHE A 151 -8.97 -18.46 -1.34
C PHE A 151 -9.70 -17.16 -1.69
N SER A 152 -11.03 -17.19 -1.52
CA SER A 152 -11.99 -16.22 -2.04
C SER A 152 -11.50 -14.76 -2.02
N GLY A 153 -11.35 -14.16 -3.20
CA GLY A 153 -10.88 -12.77 -3.39
C GLY A 153 -9.38 -12.55 -3.17
N GLY A 154 -8.60 -13.63 -3.08
CA GLY A 154 -7.15 -13.59 -3.09
C GLY A 154 -6.51 -12.93 -1.88
N TYR A 155 -5.28 -12.44 -2.10
CA TYR A 155 -4.49 -11.75 -1.08
C TYR A 155 -5.24 -10.57 -0.47
N GLY A 156 -5.82 -9.69 -1.29
CA GLY A 156 -6.48 -8.49 -0.79
C GLY A 156 -7.67 -8.82 0.11
N ARG A 157 -8.59 -9.68 -0.33
CA ARG A 157 -9.76 -10.02 0.49
C ARG A 157 -9.38 -10.73 1.78
N GLN A 158 -8.43 -11.65 1.73
CA GLN A 158 -8.10 -12.49 2.88
C GLN A 158 -7.17 -11.77 3.87
N VAL A 159 -6.15 -11.09 3.38
CA VAL A 159 -5.15 -10.40 4.20
C VAL A 159 -5.65 -9.01 4.58
N LEU A 160 -6.05 -8.20 3.59
CA LEU A 160 -6.38 -6.79 3.76
C LEU A 160 -7.85 -6.53 4.10
N GLY A 161 -8.76 -7.45 3.79
CA GLY A 161 -10.17 -7.39 4.20
C GLY A 161 -11.16 -7.29 3.05
N GLU A 162 -10.73 -6.84 1.86
CA GLU A 162 -11.55 -6.81 0.65
C GLU A 162 -10.69 -6.89 -0.62
N THR A 163 -11.29 -7.38 -1.71
CA THR A 163 -10.70 -7.40 -3.07
C THR A 163 -11.25 -6.27 -3.94
N TRP A 164 -10.73 -6.10 -5.15
CA TRP A 164 -11.32 -5.19 -6.12
C TRP A 164 -12.75 -5.59 -6.48
N ILE A 165 -13.69 -4.67 -6.29
CA ILE A 165 -15.07 -4.81 -6.72
C ILE A 165 -15.32 -3.89 -7.92
N ASN A 166 -15.35 -2.58 -7.68
CA ASN A 166 -15.58 -1.52 -8.66
C ASN A 166 -15.25 -0.15 -8.05
N HIS A 167 -15.14 0.88 -8.88
CA HIS A 167 -15.23 2.26 -8.40
C HIS A 167 -16.64 2.53 -7.88
N HIS A 168 -16.76 3.18 -6.71
CA HIS A 168 -18.02 3.70 -6.19
C HIS A 168 -18.26 5.13 -6.69
N GLY A 169 -17.21 5.95 -6.72
CA GLY A 169 -17.18 7.25 -7.38
C GLY A 169 -17.10 7.14 -8.91
N HIS A 170 -17.43 8.22 -9.61
CA HIS A 170 -17.10 8.37 -11.02
C HIS A 170 -15.62 8.71 -11.13
N HIS A 171 -14.85 7.71 -11.57
CA HIS A 171 -13.41 7.81 -11.69
C HIS A 171 -12.98 9.04 -12.51
N GLY A 172 -12.02 9.79 -11.97
CA GLY A 172 -11.50 11.03 -12.55
C GLY A 172 -12.45 12.25 -12.52
N LYS A 173 -13.63 12.13 -11.89
CA LYS A 173 -14.64 13.20 -11.81
C LYS A 173 -15.13 13.49 -10.39
N GLU A 174 -15.09 12.50 -9.52
CA GLU A 174 -15.53 12.58 -8.14
C GLU A 174 -14.39 12.21 -7.19
N SER A 175 -14.24 12.99 -6.12
CA SER A 175 -13.22 12.83 -5.10
C SER A 175 -13.75 12.15 -3.82
N ALA A 176 -12.83 11.82 -2.92
CA ALA A 176 -13.12 11.18 -1.64
C ALA A 176 -12.89 12.15 -0.48
N ARG A 177 -13.91 12.32 0.38
CA ARG A 177 -13.76 12.90 1.72
C ARG A 177 -13.81 11.80 2.77
N GLY A 178 -12.80 11.72 3.62
CA GLY A 178 -12.80 10.82 4.77
C GLY A 178 -13.60 11.40 5.94
N ILE A 179 -14.44 10.57 6.53
CA ILE A 179 -15.23 10.87 7.73
C ILE A 179 -14.83 9.86 8.79
N ILE A 180 -14.26 10.35 9.89
CA ILE A 180 -13.89 9.51 11.03
C ILE A 180 -15.10 8.74 11.53
N ASN A 181 -14.93 7.43 11.76
CA ASN A 181 -15.94 6.63 12.43
C ASN A 181 -15.99 7.04 13.91
N GLU A 182 -17.14 7.54 14.37
CA GLU A 182 -17.33 8.02 15.75
C GLU A 182 -17.01 6.94 16.79
N GLU A 183 -17.35 5.68 16.51
CA GLU A 183 -17.04 4.54 17.40
C GLU A 183 -15.53 4.29 17.56
N MET A 184 -14.73 4.78 16.61
CA MET A 184 -13.28 4.63 16.59
C MET A 184 -12.54 5.95 16.83
N ALA A 185 -13.23 7.04 17.15
CA ALA A 185 -12.64 8.39 17.21
C ALA A 185 -11.43 8.52 18.16
N THR A 186 -11.36 7.69 19.20
CA THR A 186 -10.23 7.67 20.17
C THR A 186 -9.13 6.68 19.79
N HIS A 187 -9.23 6.00 18.65
CA HIS A 187 -8.25 5.00 18.23
C HIS A 187 -6.89 5.68 17.95
N PRO A 188 -5.75 5.11 18.40
CA PRO A 188 -4.44 5.76 18.27
C PRO A 188 -4.02 6.16 16.85
N ILE A 189 -4.47 5.42 15.83
CA ILE A 189 -4.21 5.73 14.41
C ILE A 189 -4.86 7.05 13.98
N LEU A 190 -5.96 7.46 14.61
CA LEU A 190 -6.71 8.66 14.27
C LEU A 190 -6.27 9.88 15.09
N GLN A 191 -5.24 9.75 15.92
CA GLN A 191 -4.74 10.88 16.70
C GLN A 191 -4.21 11.97 15.77
N SER A 192 -4.78 13.16 15.91
CA SER A 192 -4.45 14.37 15.12
C SER A 192 -4.81 14.30 13.63
N VAL A 193 -5.49 13.24 13.17
CA VAL A 193 -5.96 13.14 11.78
C VAL A 193 -7.19 14.01 11.61
N GLN A 194 -7.16 14.94 10.65
CA GLN A 194 -8.28 15.82 10.32
C GLN A 194 -8.47 15.88 8.80
N ASP A 195 -9.45 16.63 8.32
CA ASP A 195 -9.61 17.09 6.92
C ASP A 195 -9.22 16.12 5.79
N ILE A 196 -9.52 14.82 5.98
CA ILE A 196 -9.11 13.75 5.06
C ILE A 196 -9.79 13.99 3.72
N TRP A 197 -8.97 14.25 2.69
CA TRP A 197 -9.46 14.41 1.33
C TRP A 197 -8.41 13.95 0.32
N GLY A 198 -8.86 13.34 -0.76
CA GLY A 198 -8.01 12.99 -1.90
C GLY A 198 -8.76 13.23 -3.23
N PRO A 199 -8.10 13.79 -4.27
CA PRO A 199 -8.69 14.06 -5.58
C PRO A 199 -8.78 12.77 -6.40
N SER A 200 -9.50 11.80 -5.87
CA SER A 200 -9.45 10.44 -6.32
C SER A 200 -10.67 9.69 -5.81
N ASP A 201 -11.09 8.69 -6.57
CA ASP A 201 -12.41 8.12 -6.37
C ASP A 201 -12.45 7.13 -5.18
N VAL A 202 -13.66 6.99 -4.61
CA VAL A 202 -13.97 6.01 -3.57
C VAL A 202 -14.21 4.65 -4.20
N TYR A 203 -13.66 3.58 -3.62
CA TYR A 203 -13.93 2.21 -4.06
C TYR A 203 -15.21 1.65 -3.45
N THR A 204 -15.87 0.76 -4.20
CA THR A 204 -16.93 -0.08 -3.65
C THR A 204 -16.30 -1.12 -2.75
N VAL A 205 -16.73 -1.16 -1.49
CA VAL A 205 -16.36 -2.18 -0.52
C VAL A 205 -17.64 -2.85 -0.06
N ASN A 206 -17.69 -4.18 -0.14
CA ASN A 206 -18.84 -4.95 0.32
C ASN A 206 -18.67 -5.24 1.82
N LYS A 207 -18.82 -6.50 2.22
CA LYS A 207 -18.56 -6.94 3.58
C LYS A 207 -17.07 -7.24 3.73
N LEU A 208 -16.40 -6.40 4.52
CA LEU A 208 -15.04 -6.64 5.01
C LEU A 208 -14.96 -8.00 5.72
N THR A 209 -13.90 -8.75 5.46
CA THR A 209 -13.67 -10.07 6.05
C THR A 209 -12.98 -10.00 7.41
N GLY A 210 -13.12 -11.07 8.19
CA GLY A 210 -12.45 -11.22 9.48
C GLY A 210 -13.05 -10.33 10.57
N ASP A 211 -12.17 -9.78 11.40
CA ASP A 211 -12.45 -8.93 12.56
C ASP A 211 -12.27 -7.43 12.25
N ALA A 212 -12.56 -7.05 10.99
CA ALA A 212 -12.28 -5.70 10.53
C ALA A 212 -13.06 -4.61 11.29
N GLN A 213 -12.37 -3.53 11.62
CA GLN A 213 -12.94 -2.33 12.24
C GLN A 213 -12.67 -1.11 11.36
N VAL A 214 -13.74 -0.45 10.91
CA VAL A 214 -13.65 0.73 10.03
C VAL A 214 -13.25 1.94 10.86
N LEU A 215 -12.14 2.56 10.50
CA LEU A 215 -11.63 3.79 11.11
C LEU A 215 -12.17 5.04 10.41
N VAL A 216 -12.24 5.00 9.09
CA VAL A 216 -12.66 6.13 8.25
C VAL A 216 -13.64 5.63 7.20
N TRP A 217 -14.74 6.35 7.05
CA TRP A 217 -15.72 6.20 5.99
C TRP A 217 -15.44 7.19 4.85
N GLY A 218 -15.48 6.74 3.60
CA GLY A 218 -15.32 7.54 2.40
C GLY A 218 -16.67 8.04 1.91
N GLN A 219 -16.84 9.36 1.91
CA GLN A 219 -17.94 10.07 1.30
C GLN A 219 -17.52 10.56 -0.08
N VAL A 220 -18.31 10.25 -1.10
CA VAL A 220 -18.06 10.75 -2.46
C VAL A 220 -18.46 12.22 -2.54
N LEU A 221 -17.61 13.06 -3.15
CA LEU A 221 -17.94 14.44 -3.51
C LEU A 221 -18.28 14.52 -5.00
N VAL A 222 -19.13 15.48 -5.39
CA VAL A 222 -19.61 15.63 -6.78
C VAL A 222 -18.54 16.14 -7.76
N GLY A 223 -17.37 16.56 -7.25
CA GLY A 223 -16.26 17.08 -8.04
C GLY A 223 -14.90 16.74 -7.42
N MET A 224 -13.86 17.42 -7.91
CA MET A 224 -12.45 17.16 -7.63
C MET A 224 -11.79 18.22 -6.75
N GLU A 225 -12.58 19.04 -6.05
CA GLU A 225 -12.11 20.05 -5.09
C GLU A 225 -12.50 19.66 -3.66
N PRO A 226 -11.68 19.98 -2.64
CA PRO A 226 -11.97 19.65 -1.26
C PRO A 226 -13.25 20.32 -0.74
N SER A 227 -13.62 21.47 -1.32
CA SER A 227 -14.85 22.21 -0.99
C SER A 227 -16.11 21.68 -1.68
N ASP A 228 -16.00 20.73 -2.61
CA ASP A 228 -17.16 20.21 -3.31
C ASP A 228 -18.14 19.53 -2.35
N THR A 229 -19.42 19.58 -2.73
CA THR A 229 -20.49 19.04 -1.90
C THR A 229 -20.53 17.51 -1.99
N PRO A 230 -20.95 16.81 -0.92
CA PRO A 230 -21.21 15.38 -0.99
C PRO A 230 -22.18 15.01 -2.11
N ASN A 231 -21.91 13.89 -2.79
CA ASN A 231 -22.87 13.28 -3.70
C ASN A 231 -23.99 12.61 -2.88
N PRO A 232 -25.25 13.10 -2.94
CA PRO A 232 -26.34 12.59 -2.11
C PRO A 232 -26.81 11.18 -2.50
N ASP A 233 -26.49 10.72 -3.72
CA ASP A 233 -26.95 9.43 -4.25
C ASP A 233 -26.00 8.27 -3.86
N LYS A 234 -24.87 8.58 -3.22
CA LYS A 234 -23.81 7.60 -2.92
C LYS A 234 -23.65 7.41 -1.42
N PRO A 235 -23.94 6.21 -0.89
CA PRO A 235 -23.68 5.91 0.51
C PRO A 235 -22.17 5.96 0.80
N LYS A 236 -21.82 6.17 2.06
CA LYS A 236 -20.43 6.11 2.49
C LYS A 236 -19.91 4.66 2.38
N MET A 237 -18.65 4.50 2.00
CA MET A 237 -17.96 3.20 1.95
C MET A 237 -16.83 3.14 2.98
N PRO A 238 -16.43 1.97 3.50
CA PRO A 238 -15.17 1.86 4.22
C PRO A 238 -13.99 2.41 3.39
N LEU A 239 -13.24 3.35 3.96
CA LEU A 239 -12.11 4.01 3.31
C LEU A 239 -10.79 3.58 3.95
N ALA A 240 -10.73 3.52 5.27
CA ALA A 240 -9.61 2.97 6.02
C ALA A 240 -10.10 2.09 7.17
N TRP A 241 -9.47 0.95 7.37
CA TRP A 241 -9.84 -0.01 8.41
C TRP A 241 -8.61 -0.79 8.91
N ILE A 242 -8.78 -1.38 10.08
CA ILE A 242 -7.84 -2.35 10.65
C ILE A 242 -8.46 -3.72 10.71
N LYS A 243 -7.63 -4.76 10.70
CA LYS A 243 -8.03 -6.14 11.01
C LYS A 243 -6.82 -6.95 11.47
N THR A 244 -7.04 -8.18 11.87
CA THR A 244 -5.98 -9.16 12.02
C THR A 244 -5.97 -10.15 10.85
N TYR A 245 -4.82 -10.79 10.64
CA TYR A 245 -4.68 -11.89 9.70
C TYR A 245 -3.79 -12.96 10.30
N THR A 246 -4.24 -14.21 10.30
CA THR A 246 -3.45 -15.36 10.74
C THR A 246 -3.31 -16.32 9.56
N GLY A 247 -2.12 -16.32 8.97
CA GLY A 247 -1.80 -17.19 7.83
C GLY A 247 -1.38 -18.60 8.23
N ASP A 248 -0.76 -19.30 7.28
CA ASP A 248 -0.44 -20.73 7.37
C ASP A 248 0.56 -21.03 8.51
N ALA A 249 1.45 -20.07 8.82
CA ALA A 249 2.41 -20.19 9.93
C ALA A 249 1.80 -19.89 11.32
N ARG A 250 0.48 -19.64 11.41
CA ARG A 250 -0.27 -19.44 12.67
C ARG A 250 0.22 -18.26 13.52
N LYS A 251 0.91 -17.30 12.90
CA LYS A 251 1.30 -16.03 13.50
C LYS A 251 0.32 -14.95 13.06
N THR A 252 -0.17 -14.17 14.02
CA THR A 252 -1.19 -13.14 13.77
C THR A 252 -0.53 -11.81 13.46
N SER A 253 -0.77 -11.30 12.25
CA SER A 253 -0.38 -9.97 11.79
C SER A 253 -1.46 -8.95 12.13
N ARG A 254 -1.04 -7.74 12.49
CA ARG A 254 -1.93 -6.56 12.50
C ARG A 254 -1.92 -5.94 11.11
N VAL A 255 -3.09 -5.65 10.57
CA VAL A 255 -3.24 -5.12 9.21
C VAL A 255 -3.97 -3.79 9.27
N PHE A 256 -3.42 -2.79 8.58
CA PHE A 256 -4.12 -1.56 8.22
C PHE A 256 -4.33 -1.56 6.71
N CYS A 257 -5.53 -1.22 6.24
CA CYS A 257 -5.79 -1.07 4.82
C CYS A 257 -6.55 0.23 4.58
N THR A 258 -6.18 0.94 3.52
CA THR A 258 -6.93 2.08 3.03
C THR A 258 -7.08 2.01 1.51
N THR A 259 -8.25 2.38 1.01
CA THR A 259 -8.50 2.58 -0.42
C THR A 259 -8.12 3.98 -0.89
N MET A 260 -7.40 4.75 -0.05
CA MET A 260 -6.63 5.95 -0.41
C MET A 260 -5.14 5.63 -0.58
N GLY A 261 -4.37 6.65 -0.99
CA GLY A 261 -2.91 6.61 -1.07
C GLY A 261 -2.36 6.81 -2.48
N ALA A 262 -3.17 7.33 -3.42
CA ALA A 262 -2.65 7.76 -4.72
C ALA A 262 -1.61 8.87 -4.51
N SER A 263 -0.68 9.05 -5.45
CA SER A 263 0.38 10.07 -5.29
C SER A 263 -0.20 11.45 -4.97
N VAL A 264 -1.27 11.84 -5.66
CA VAL A 264 -2.00 13.10 -5.47
C VAL A 264 -2.76 13.20 -4.14
N ASP A 265 -3.10 12.08 -3.49
CA ASP A 265 -3.72 12.13 -2.15
C ASP A 265 -2.71 12.59 -1.09
N LEU A 266 -1.42 12.32 -1.29
CA LEU A 266 -0.37 12.67 -0.34
C LEU A 266 -0.03 14.18 -0.32
N GLU A 267 -0.65 14.97 -1.18
CA GLU A 267 -0.59 16.44 -1.13
C GLU A 267 -1.41 17.00 0.04
N ASN A 268 -2.39 16.25 0.53
CA ASN A 268 -3.15 16.57 1.74
C ASN A 268 -2.48 15.92 2.96
N GLU A 269 -2.16 16.72 3.99
CA GLU A 269 -1.45 16.21 5.17
C GLU A 269 -2.31 15.37 6.12
N GLY A 270 -3.63 15.34 5.94
CA GLY A 270 -4.59 14.65 6.80
C GLY A 270 -4.68 15.26 8.20
#